data_AF-A0A6B3I884-F1
#
_entry.id   AF-A0A6B3I884-F1
#
_cell.length_a   1.000
_cell.length_b   1.000
_cell.length_c   1.000
_cell.angle_alpha   90.00
_cell.angle_beta   90.00
_cell.angle_gamma   90.00
#
_symmetry.space_group_name_H-M   'P 1'
#
loop_
_entity.id
_entity.type
_entity.pdbx_description
1 polymer ?
#
loop_
_entity_poly.entity_id
_entity_poly.type
_entity_poly.pdbx_seq_one_letter_code
_entity_poly.pdbx_strand_id
1 'polypeptide(L)'
;TVGPVFSGAQDRSALLASCYRESLHLAAELGTRSVAFPAISTGIYGWPMDDGARIAVRTVLAETVAPVEEVRFVLFDAHAYVEFEEVLAMRG
;
A
#
# COMPACT_ATOMS: atom_id res chain seq x y z
N THR A 1 1.42 -10.91 -0.47
CA THR A 1 2.47 -10.82 -1.51
C THR A 1 3.83 -10.77 -0.83
N VAL A 2 4.92 -10.71 -1.59
CA VAL A 2 6.27 -10.43 -1.06
C VAL A 2 6.70 -9.05 -1.57
N GLY A 3 6.88 -8.10 -0.66
CA GLY A 3 7.37 -6.76 -1.00
C GLY A 3 8.86 -6.77 -1.39
N PRO A 4 9.33 -5.77 -2.15
CA PRO A 4 10.77 -5.61 -2.40
C PRO A 4 11.52 -5.14 -1.15
N VAL A 5 12.79 -5.54 -1.04
CA VAL A 5 13.76 -4.85 -0.16
C VAL A 5 14.11 -3.51 -0.80
N PHE A 6 14.09 -2.44 -0.02
CA PHE A 6 14.42 -1.10 -0.47
C PHE A 6 15.87 -1.01 -0.95
N SER A 7 16.09 -0.17 -1.97
CA SER A 7 17.42 0.13 -2.50
C SER A 7 17.51 1.62 -2.78
N GLY A 8 18.41 2.33 -2.09
CA GLY A 8 18.69 3.74 -2.39
C GLY A 8 19.36 3.96 -3.76
N ALA A 9 19.79 2.89 -4.43
CA ALA A 9 20.49 2.96 -5.73
C ALA A 9 19.62 2.51 -6.92
N GLN A 10 18.52 1.79 -6.68
CA GLN A 10 17.65 1.26 -7.73
C GLN A 10 16.21 1.57 -7.40
N ASP A 11 15.49 2.24 -8.31
CA ASP A 11 14.06 2.44 -8.17
C ASP A 11 13.33 1.09 -8.27
N ARG A 12 12.61 0.75 -7.21
CA ARG A 12 11.76 -0.45 -7.10
C ARG A 12 10.31 -0.09 -6.84
N SER A 13 9.93 1.17 -7.00
CA SER A 13 8.62 1.69 -6.61
C SER A 13 7.50 1.00 -7.37
N ALA A 14 7.72 0.67 -8.65
CA ALA A 14 6.78 -0.10 -9.45
C ALA A 14 6.55 -1.52 -8.91
N LEU A 15 7.57 -2.14 -8.31
CA LEU A 15 7.47 -3.47 -7.71
C LEU A 15 6.78 -3.43 -6.34
N LEU A 16 6.97 -2.34 -5.56
CA LEU A 16 6.15 -2.13 -4.36
C LEU A 16 4.68 -1.86 -4.75
N ALA A 17 4.43 -1.03 -5.75
CA ALA A 17 3.08 -0.76 -6.25
C ALA A 17 2.40 -2.04 -6.74
N SER A 18 3.11 -2.92 -7.46
CA SER A 18 2.51 -4.18 -7.92
C SER A 18 2.03 -5.06 -6.77
N CYS A 19 2.67 -5.02 -5.60
CA CYS A 19 2.19 -5.77 -4.43
C CYS A 19 0.75 -5.41 -4.03
N TYR A 20 0.40 -4.12 -4.08
CA TYR A 20 -0.96 -3.66 -3.78
C TYR A 20 -1.92 -3.95 -4.94
N ARG A 21 -1.51 -3.62 -6.19
CA ARG A 21 -2.35 -3.82 -7.38
C ARG A 21 -2.76 -5.27 -7.58
N GLU A 22 -1.80 -6.19 -7.62
CA GLU A 22 -2.09 -7.61 -7.89
C GLU A 22 -2.94 -8.21 -6.75
N SER A 23 -2.77 -7.73 -5.51
CA SER A 23 -3.63 -8.14 -4.39
C SER A 23 -5.06 -7.65 -4.51
N LEU A 24 -5.26 -6.40 -4.98
CA LEU A 24 -6.59 -5.83 -5.21
C LEU A 24 -7.31 -6.54 -6.35
N HIS A 25 -6.62 -6.81 -7.46
CA HIS A 25 -7.18 -7.54 -8.60
C HIS A 25 -7.59 -8.96 -8.19
N LEU A 26 -6.72 -9.67 -7.45
CA LEU A 26 -7.07 -10.99 -6.91
C LEU A 26 -8.26 -10.93 -5.93
N ALA A 27 -8.32 -9.91 -5.06
CA ALA A 27 -9.46 -9.75 -4.16
C ALA A 27 -10.77 -9.54 -4.93
N ALA A 28 -10.73 -8.76 -6.03
CA ALA A 28 -11.88 -8.55 -6.89
C ALA A 28 -12.31 -9.83 -7.62
N GLU A 29 -11.35 -10.60 -8.17
CA GLU A 29 -11.59 -11.91 -8.78
C GLU A 29 -12.25 -12.90 -7.80
N LEU A 30 -11.86 -12.84 -6.52
CA LEU A 30 -12.43 -13.65 -5.45
C LEU A 30 -13.80 -13.14 -4.96
N GLY A 31 -14.32 -12.04 -5.53
CA GLY A 31 -15.60 -11.46 -5.13
C GLY A 31 -15.59 -10.77 -3.75
N THR A 32 -14.41 -10.39 -3.27
CA THR A 32 -14.23 -9.81 -1.93
C THR A 32 -14.66 -8.33 -1.92
N ARG A 33 -15.38 -7.90 -0.87
CA ARG A 33 -15.79 -6.49 -0.71
C ARG A 33 -14.83 -5.63 0.10
N SER A 34 -13.99 -6.22 0.93
CA SER A 34 -13.07 -5.49 1.81
C SER A 34 -11.67 -6.12 1.85
N VAL A 35 -10.62 -5.30 1.79
CA VAL A 35 -9.23 -5.75 1.86
C VAL A 35 -8.47 -4.96 2.94
N ALA A 36 -7.61 -5.64 3.68
CA ALA A 36 -6.71 -5.01 4.64
C ALA A 36 -5.24 -5.20 4.22
N PHE A 37 -4.47 -4.12 4.22
CA PHE A 37 -3.03 -4.15 3.93
C PHE A 37 -2.22 -3.67 5.13
N PRO A 38 -1.07 -4.30 5.44
CA PRO A 38 -0.05 -3.66 6.26
C PRO A 38 0.70 -2.60 5.42
N ALA A 39 1.58 -1.83 6.06
CA ALA A 39 2.57 -1.03 5.34
C ALA A 39 3.67 -1.96 4.75
N ILE A 40 3.45 -2.44 3.52
CA ILE A 40 4.34 -3.42 2.88
C ILE A 40 5.74 -2.80 2.69
N SER A 41 6.78 -3.59 2.99
CA SER A 41 8.20 -3.24 2.88
C SER A 41 8.75 -2.18 3.85
N THR A 42 7.92 -1.51 4.66
CA THR A 42 8.38 -0.43 5.56
C THR A 42 8.92 -0.92 6.92
N GLY A 43 8.89 -2.23 7.16
CA GLY A 43 9.55 -2.88 8.29
C GLY A 43 11.01 -3.23 7.97
N ILE A 44 11.39 -4.50 8.17
CA ILE A 44 12.78 -4.97 8.01
C ILE A 44 13.33 -4.77 6.57
N TYR A 45 12.44 -4.67 5.58
CA TYR A 45 12.79 -4.43 4.17
C TYR A 45 13.21 -2.98 3.90
N GLY A 46 13.10 -2.10 4.90
CA GLY A 46 13.78 -0.81 4.94
C GLY A 46 13.22 0.25 4.00
N TRP A 47 12.00 0.08 3.49
CA TRP A 47 11.36 1.12 2.69
C TRP A 47 11.03 2.34 3.57
N PRO A 48 11.41 3.58 3.19
CA PRO A 48 11.04 4.77 3.95
C PRO A 48 9.51 4.85 4.15
N MET A 49 9.07 5.12 5.38
CA MET A 49 7.63 5.03 5.72
C MET A 49 6.79 6.01 4.90
N ASP A 50 7.25 7.25 4.76
CA ASP A 50 6.62 8.34 4.01
C ASP A 50 6.44 7.98 2.52
N ASP A 51 7.51 7.48 1.89
CA ASP A 51 7.50 7.08 0.48
C ASP A 51 6.67 5.80 0.27
N GLY A 52 6.78 4.84 1.20
CA GLY A 52 5.99 3.62 1.21
C GLY A 52 4.48 3.90 1.34
N ALA A 53 4.11 4.81 2.24
CA ALA A 53 2.73 5.29 2.40
C ALA A 53 2.22 5.95 1.12
N ARG A 54 3.04 6.83 0.50
CA ARG A 54 2.71 7.49 -0.76
C ARG A 54 2.41 6.48 -1.87
N ILE A 55 3.27 5.48 -2.05
CA ILE A 55 3.08 4.43 -3.06
C ILE A 55 1.83 3.61 -2.75
N ALA A 56 1.69 3.12 -1.52
CA ALA A 56 0.58 2.28 -1.09
C ALA A 56 -0.78 2.97 -1.32
N VAL A 57 -0.92 4.19 -0.81
CA VAL A 57 -2.17 4.95 -0.82
C VAL A 57 -2.55 5.39 -2.24
N ARG A 58 -1.59 5.76 -3.09
CA ARG A 58 -1.85 6.12 -4.48
C ARG A 58 -2.22 4.91 -5.33
N THR A 59 -1.50 3.81 -5.18
CA THR A 59 -1.81 2.58 -5.92
C THR A 59 -3.19 2.05 -5.53
N VAL A 60 -3.50 2.00 -4.22
CA VAL A 60 -4.82 1.53 -3.78
C VAL A 60 -5.95 2.36 -4.39
N LEU A 61 -5.83 3.68 -4.48
CA LEU A 61 -6.87 4.48 -5.17
C LEU A 61 -7.02 4.16 -6.63
N ALA A 62 -5.89 4.08 -7.34
CA ALA A 62 -5.89 3.95 -8.78
C ALA A 62 -6.42 2.57 -9.21
N GLU A 63 -6.21 1.56 -8.36
CA GLU A 63 -6.41 0.15 -8.72
C GLU A 63 -7.59 -0.50 -7.99
N THR A 64 -8.25 0.18 -7.04
CA THR A 64 -9.45 -0.36 -6.41
C THR A 64 -10.58 -0.45 -7.43
N VAL A 65 -11.11 -1.66 -7.61
CA VAL A 65 -12.16 -1.98 -8.57
C VAL A 65 -13.23 -2.84 -7.90
N ALA A 66 -14.46 -2.77 -8.42
CA ALA A 66 -15.56 -3.57 -7.91
C ALA A 66 -15.24 -5.09 -7.99
N PRO A 67 -15.70 -5.90 -7.02
CA PRO A 67 -16.59 -5.54 -5.91
C PRO A 67 -15.90 -5.02 -4.64
N VAL A 68 -14.61 -4.67 -4.67
CA VAL A 68 -13.92 -4.11 -3.50
C VAL A 68 -14.46 -2.70 -3.22
N GLU A 69 -15.10 -2.53 -2.08
CA GLU A 69 -15.72 -1.28 -1.61
C GLU A 69 -14.89 -0.61 -0.51
N GLU A 70 -14.14 -1.39 0.27
CA GLU A 70 -13.37 -0.90 1.41
C GLU A 70 -11.93 -1.42 1.38
N VAL A 71 -10.97 -0.50 1.53
CA VAL A 71 -9.57 -0.86 1.78
C VAL A 71 -9.11 -0.21 3.08
N ARG A 72 -8.57 -1.01 4.01
CA ARG A 72 -8.00 -0.53 5.28
C ARG A 72 -6.49 -0.74 5.30
N PHE A 73 -5.76 0.27 5.75
CA PHE A 73 -4.36 0.10 6.14
C PHE A 73 -4.29 -0.21 7.63
N VAL A 74 -3.75 -1.39 7.97
CA VAL A 74 -3.56 -1.85 9.35
C VAL A 74 -2.11 -1.57 9.74
N LEU A 75 -1.92 -0.49 10.48
CA LEU A 75 -0.61 0.09 10.75
C LEU A 75 -0.16 -0.26 12.17
N PHE A 76 1.12 -0.57 12.32
CA PHE A 76 1.65 -1.13 13.57
C PHE A 76 1.80 -0.09 14.68
N ASP A 77 2.22 1.12 14.33
CA ASP A 77 2.52 2.19 15.28
C ASP A 77 1.96 3.56 14.84
N ALA A 78 2.10 4.54 15.73
CA ALA A 78 1.61 5.89 15.52
C ALA A 78 2.37 6.64 14.41
N HIS A 79 3.65 6.33 14.19
CA HIS A 79 4.44 6.95 13.13
C HIS A 79 3.90 6.54 11.76
N ALA A 80 3.70 5.23 11.55
CA ALA A 80 3.06 4.72 10.34
C ALA A 80 1.65 5.31 10.16
N TYR A 81 0.87 5.42 11.24
CA TYR A 81 -0.47 6.03 11.19
C TYR A 81 -0.42 7.47 10.67
N VAL A 82 0.45 8.31 11.22
CA VAL A 82 0.59 9.72 10.81
C VAL A 82 0.99 9.81 9.34
N GLU A 83 1.98 9.04 8.89
CA GLU A 83 2.45 9.06 7.49
C GLU A 83 1.33 8.69 6.51
N PHE A 84 0.53 7.67 6.82
CA PHE A 84 -0.60 7.28 5.98
C PHE A 84 -1.76 8.30 6.05
N GLU A 85 -2.03 8.86 7.23
CA GLU A 85 -3.05 9.89 7.42
C GLU A 85 -2.73 11.16 6.63
N GLU A 86 -1.48 11.64 6.67
CA GLU A 86 -1.02 12.79 5.91
C GLU A 86 -1.19 12.58 4.40
N VAL A 87 -0.80 11.42 3.88
CA VAL A 87 -0.96 11.10 2.46
C VAL A 87 -2.43 11.01 2.06
N LEU A 88 -3.31 10.49 2.92
CA LEU A 88 -4.75 10.48 2.68
C LEU A 88 -5.36 11.88 2.73
N ALA A 89 -4.92 12.74 3.66
CA ALA A 89 -5.41 14.11 3.83
C ALA A 89 -5.00 15.03 2.66
N MET A 90 -3.83 14.82 2.06
CA MET A 90 -3.38 15.54 0.85
C MET A 90 -4.23 15.26 -0.42
N ARG A 91 -5.29 14.46 -0.31
CA ARG A 91 -6.31 14.28 -1.36
C ARG A 91 -7.40 15.37 -1.34
N GLY A 92 -7.40 16.22 -0.32
CA GLY A 92 -8.32 17.37 -0.18
C GLY A 92 -8.00 18.50 -1.16
#